data_AF-A0A2M7XTP9-F1
#
_entry.id   AF-A0A2M7XTP9-F1
#
_cell.length_a   1.000
_cell.length_b   1.000
_cell.length_c   1.000
_cell.angle_alpha   90.00
_cell.angle_beta   90.00
_cell.angle_gamma   90.00
#
_symmetry.space_group_name_H-M   'P 1'
#
loop_
_entity.id
_entity.type
_entity.pdbx_description
1 polymer ?
#
loop_
_entity_poly.entity_id
_entity_poly.type
_entity_poly.pdbx_seq_one_letter_code
_entity_poly.pdbx_strand_id
1 'polypeptide(L)'
;MNGQLNIRGASGYTLGTGSRSLVLLDGIPMLGSAAGNVTWEIVPTSEIEQVEIVKAGGSALYGSSAMGGVLNIITRSGTYRPETRVRLKSGVYSNPGYDQWQ
;
A
#
# COMPACT_ATOMS: atom_id res chain seq x y z
N MET A 1 15.68 2.03 0.62
CA MET A 1 14.59 2.72 -0.11
C MET A 1 13.32 1.86 -0.01
N ASN A 2 12.72 1.86 1.17
CA ASN A 2 12.03 0.69 1.76
C ASN A 2 10.51 0.73 1.53
N GLY A 3 10.05 0.47 0.30
CA GLY A 3 8.61 0.30 0.02
C GLY A 3 7.72 1.49 0.37
N GLN A 4 8.25 2.70 0.47
CA GLN A 4 7.45 3.87 0.82
C GLN A 4 6.54 4.26 -0.34
N LEU A 5 5.24 4.41 -0.05
CA LEU A 5 4.26 4.90 -1.01
C LEU A 5 4.62 6.33 -1.44
N ASN A 6 4.61 6.60 -2.76
CA ASN A 6 4.78 7.92 -3.32
C ASN A 6 3.65 8.20 -4.31
N ILE A 7 2.92 9.29 -4.09
CA ILE A 7 1.88 9.78 -5.00
C ILE A 7 2.28 11.19 -5.43
N ARG A 8 2.56 11.39 -6.73
CA ARG A 8 2.90 12.70 -7.32
C ARG A 8 4.05 13.45 -6.63
N GLY A 9 5.08 12.74 -6.16
CA GLY A 9 6.21 13.37 -5.47
C GLY A 9 5.93 13.71 -4.00
N ALA A 10 4.69 13.48 -3.51
CA ALA A 10 4.42 13.37 -2.09
C ALA A 10 4.87 11.98 -1.63
N SER A 11 6.18 11.81 -1.48
CA SER A 11 6.79 10.60 -0.95
C SER A 11 6.34 10.36 0.50
N GLY A 12 6.44 9.08 0.91
CA GLY A 12 6.11 8.61 2.24
C GLY A 12 6.92 9.25 3.36
N TYR A 13 6.72 8.72 4.57
CA TYR A 13 7.20 9.23 5.85
C TYR A 13 8.43 10.17 5.78
N THR A 14 8.22 11.41 6.21
CA THR A 14 9.30 12.34 6.52
C THR A 14 9.41 12.47 8.04
N LEU A 15 10.63 12.28 8.57
CA LEU A 15 10.93 12.34 10.00
C LEU A 15 10.45 13.71 10.55
N GLY A 16 9.55 13.68 11.53
CA GLY A 16 8.97 14.88 12.14
C GLY A 16 7.65 15.39 11.53
N THR A 17 7.28 14.98 10.30
CA THR A 17 6.02 15.42 9.66
C THR A 17 5.05 14.27 9.35
N GLY A 18 5.44 13.02 9.58
CA GLY A 18 4.60 11.85 9.34
C GLY A 18 4.48 11.46 7.86
N SER A 19 3.57 10.54 7.55
CA SER A 19 3.28 10.16 6.16
C SER A 19 2.47 11.26 5.47
N ARG A 20 2.73 11.49 4.19
CA ARG A 20 1.93 12.39 3.35
C ARG A 20 0.95 11.65 2.44
N SER A 21 1.03 10.31 2.39
CA SER A 21 0.11 9.45 1.64
C SER A 21 -0.49 8.41 2.59
N LEU A 22 -1.81 8.29 2.58
CA LEU A 22 -2.54 7.39 3.47
C LEU A 22 -2.81 6.06 2.76
N VAL A 23 -2.58 4.95 3.45
CA VAL A 23 -2.99 3.62 3.01
C VAL A 23 -4.13 3.13 3.87
N LEU A 24 -5.17 2.62 3.24
CA LEU A 24 -6.34 2.02 3.86
C LEU A 24 -6.44 0.55 3.42
N LEU A 25 -6.85 -0.33 4.34
CA LEU A 25 -7.31 -1.68 4.06
C LEU A 25 -8.78 -1.74 4.43
N ASP A 26 -9.66 -1.90 3.44
CA ASP A 26 -11.11 -1.89 3.63
C ASP A 26 -11.60 -0.63 4.36
N GLY A 27 -10.99 0.53 4.06
CA GLY A 27 -11.27 1.80 4.71
C GLY A 27 -10.59 2.02 6.06
N ILE A 28 -9.91 1.01 6.62
CA ILE A 28 -9.21 1.10 7.90
C ILE A 28 -7.77 1.59 7.67
N PRO A 29 -7.33 2.68 8.32
CA PRO A 29 -5.96 3.20 8.20
C PRO A 29 -4.90 2.17 8.57
N MET A 30 -3.98 1.91 7.62
CA MET A 30 -2.81 1.06 7.80
C MET A 30 -1.58 1.85 8.25
N LEU A 31 -1.76 2.79 9.19
CA LEU A 31 -0.66 3.60 9.70
C LEU A 31 0.04 2.85 10.84
N GLY A 32 1.31 2.49 10.64
CA GLY A 32 2.12 1.92 11.72
C GLY A 32 2.27 2.90 12.89
N SER A 33 2.01 2.43 14.11
CA SER A 33 1.88 3.22 15.35
C SER A 33 3.13 4.01 15.78
N ALA A 34 4.29 3.77 15.18
CA ALA A 34 5.56 4.35 15.62
C ALA A 34 6.32 5.18 14.58
N ALA A 35 6.03 5.04 13.28
CA ALA A 35 6.92 5.63 12.26
C ALA A 35 6.25 6.03 10.94
N GLY A 36 4.92 6.08 10.86
CA GLY A 36 4.21 6.61 9.67
C GLY A 36 4.50 5.87 8.36
N ASN A 37 5.20 4.74 8.41
CA ASN A 37 5.36 3.82 7.31
C ASN A 37 4.18 2.84 7.26
N VAL A 38 3.92 2.37 6.04
CA VAL A 38 2.94 1.35 5.75
C VAL A 38 3.56 0.00 6.04
N THR A 39 2.88 -0.82 6.82
CA THR A 39 3.25 -2.23 7.03
C THR A 39 2.62 -3.04 5.89
N TRP A 40 3.42 -3.40 4.88
CA TRP A 40 2.92 -4.12 3.71
C TRP A 40 2.71 -5.61 3.98
N GLU A 41 3.37 -6.13 5.01
CA GLU A 41 3.38 -7.55 5.40
C GLU A 41 2.00 -8.06 5.84
N ILE A 42 1.13 -7.15 6.28
CA ILE A 42 -0.23 -7.47 6.72
C ILE A 42 -1.25 -7.44 5.57
N VAL A 43 -0.86 -7.04 4.36
CA VAL A 43 -1.77 -7.00 3.20
C VAL A 43 -1.89 -8.40 2.59
N PRO A 44 -3.09 -9.03 2.61
CA PRO A 44 -3.29 -10.34 2.02
C PRO A 44 -3.38 -10.23 0.49
N THR A 45 -2.24 -10.26 -0.20
CA THR A 45 -2.19 -10.08 -1.68
C THR A 45 -2.98 -11.11 -2.49
N SER A 46 -3.32 -12.27 -1.92
CA SER A 46 -4.21 -13.24 -2.55
C SER A 46 -5.67 -12.78 -2.55
N GLU A 47 -6.08 -12.03 -1.53
CA GLU A 47 -7.46 -11.64 -1.26
C GLU A 47 -7.81 -10.24 -1.75
N ILE A 48 -6.86 -9.51 -2.35
CA ILE A 48 -7.14 -8.20 -2.94
C ILE A 48 -8.15 -8.37 -4.09
N GLU A 49 -9.23 -7.62 -4.02
CA GLU A 49 -10.20 -7.44 -5.09
C GLU A 49 -9.82 -6.25 -5.97
N GLN A 50 -9.58 -5.11 -5.35
CA GLN A 50 -9.32 -3.84 -6.02
C GLN A 50 -8.34 -2.97 -5.23
N VAL A 51 -7.57 -2.15 -5.94
CA VAL A 51 -6.77 -1.07 -5.36
C VAL A 51 -7.21 0.25 -5.97
N GLU A 52 -7.67 1.16 -5.12
CA GLU A 52 -8.11 2.49 -5.51
C GLU A 52 -7.08 3.54 -5.12
N ILE A 53 -6.84 4.50 -6.00
CA ILE A 53 -5.89 5.58 -5.75
C ILE A 53 -6.56 6.91 -6.03
N VAL A 54 -6.83 7.65 -4.95
CA VAL A 54 -7.27 9.05 -5.01
C VAL A 54 -6.05 9.94 -4.93
N LYS A 55 -5.79 10.67 -6.01
CA LYS A 55 -4.63 11.55 -6.15
C LYS A 55 -4.95 12.92 -5.52
N ALA A 56 -4.22 13.30 -4.48
CA ALA A 56 -4.38 14.56 -3.73
C ALA A 56 -5.79 14.77 -3.14
N GLY A 57 -5.96 15.83 -2.34
CA GLY A 57 -7.28 16.29 -1.85
C GLY A 57 -7.96 15.40 -0.79
N GLY A 58 -7.34 14.28 -0.38
CA GLY A 58 -7.91 13.38 0.63
C GLY A 58 -7.87 13.93 2.06
N SER A 59 -7.15 15.03 2.30
CA SER A 59 -6.92 15.55 3.66
C SER A 59 -8.17 16.11 4.34
N ALA A 60 -9.17 16.56 3.58
CA ALA A 60 -10.45 17.00 4.13
C ALA A 60 -11.27 15.85 4.72
N LEU A 61 -11.14 14.65 4.17
CA LEU A 61 -11.91 13.46 4.57
C LEU A 61 -11.13 12.54 5.51
N TYR A 62 -9.81 12.44 5.33
CA TYR A 62 -8.97 11.46 6.01
C TYR A 62 -7.83 12.06 6.86
N GLY A 63 -7.73 13.39 6.94
CA GLY A 63 -6.76 14.09 7.77
C GLY A 63 -5.39 14.33 7.10
N SER A 64 -4.44 14.86 7.87
CA SER A 64 -3.13 15.35 7.36
C SER A 64 -2.33 14.30 6.59
N SER A 65 -2.49 13.02 6.91
CA SER A 65 -1.81 11.90 6.25
C SER A 65 -2.26 11.64 4.80
N ALA A 66 -3.33 12.27 4.32
CA ALA A 66 -3.90 12.08 2.98
C ALA A 66 -3.62 13.25 2.01
N MET A 67 -2.62 14.08 2.32
CA MET A 67 -2.28 15.30 1.56
C MET A 67 -1.80 15.00 0.12
N GLY A 68 -0.95 13.99 -0.04
CA GLY A 68 -0.47 13.47 -1.32
C GLY A 68 -1.49 12.58 -2.03
N GLY A 69 -2.36 11.93 -1.25
CA GLY A 69 -3.44 11.09 -1.74
C GLY A 69 -3.77 9.95 -0.78
N VAL A 70 -4.69 9.11 -1.22
CA VAL A 70 -5.16 7.93 -0.51
C VAL A 70 -5.04 6.73 -1.42
N LEU A 71 -4.45 5.66 -0.92
CA LEU A 71 -4.47 4.33 -1.52
C LEU A 71 -5.40 3.46 -0.67
N ASN A 72 -6.49 2.96 -1.24
CA ASN A 72 -7.44 2.08 -0.57
C ASN A 72 -7.35 0.68 -1.19
N ILE A 73 -6.98 -0.29 -0.38
CA ILE A 73 -6.94 -1.71 -0.75
C ILE A 73 -8.26 -2.31 -0.30
N ILE A 74 -9.02 -2.84 -1.26
CA ILE A 74 -10.31 -3.48 -1.01
C ILE A 74 -10.11 -4.99 -1.12
N THR A 75 -10.39 -5.72 -0.06
CA THR A 75 -10.36 -7.18 -0.01
C THR A 75 -11.65 -7.77 -0.58
N ARG A 76 -11.57 -9.01 -1.02
CA ARG A 76 -12.70 -9.74 -1.58
C ARG A 76 -13.77 -9.96 -0.52
N SER A 77 -15.01 -9.66 -0.88
CA SER A 77 -16.16 -10.04 -0.07
C SER A 77 -16.37 -11.56 -0.08
N GLY A 78 -16.62 -12.14 1.09
CA GLY A 78 -16.99 -13.55 1.20
C GLY A 78 -18.33 -13.82 0.55
N THR A 79 -18.43 -14.89 -0.24
CA THR A 79 -19.67 -15.37 -0.84
C THR A 79 -20.27 -16.51 -0.02
N TYR A 80 -21.61 -16.64 -0.01
CA TYR A 80 -22.28 -17.80 0.60
C TYR A 80 -21.98 -19.13 -0.10
N ARG A 81 -21.45 -19.07 -1.33
CA ARG A 81 -20.98 -20.24 -2.06
C ARG A 81 -19.52 -20.51 -1.71
N PRO A 82 -19.16 -21.75 -1.36
CA PRO A 82 -17.78 -22.10 -1.11
C PRO A 82 -16.97 -21.99 -2.41
N GLU A 83 -15.89 -21.24 -2.37
CA GLU A 83 -14.93 -21.09 -3.47
C GLU A 83 -13.55 -21.54 -3.02
N THR A 84 -12.85 -22.31 -3.86
CA THR A 84 -11.46 -22.72 -3.60
C THR A 84 -10.58 -22.23 -4.73
N ARG A 85 -9.48 -21.53 -4.38
CA ARG A 85 -8.54 -20.97 -5.35
C ARG A 85 -7.13 -21.47 -5.04
N VAL A 86 -6.51 -22.10 -6.03
CA VAL A 86 -5.11 -22.55 -5.97
C VAL A 86 -4.28 -21.64 -6.86
N ARG A 87 -3.18 -21.07 -6.33
CA ARG A 87 -2.20 -20.31 -7.11
C ARG A 87 -0.83 -20.93 -6.94
N LEU A 88 -0.15 -21.16 -8.05
CA LEU A 88 1.25 -21.59 -8.09
C LEU A 88 2.08 -20.42 -8.59
N LYS A 89 3.13 -20.06 -7.84
CA LYS A 89 4.10 -19.02 -8.22
C LYS A 89 5.49 -19.63 -8.19
N SER A 90 6.29 -19.36 -9.22
CA SER A 90 7.70 -19.72 -9.30
C SER A 90 8.47 -18.51 -9.84
N GLY A 91 9.68 -18.28 -9.34
CA GLY A 91 10.52 -17.15 -9.72
C GLY A 91 11.99 -17.44 -9.44
N VAL A 92 12.86 -16.87 -10.27
CA VAL A 92 14.32 -16.94 -10.09
C VAL A 92 14.84 -15.56 -9.72
N TYR A 93 15.69 -15.49 -8.70
CA TYR A 93 16.40 -14.27 -8.37
C TYR A 93 17.65 -14.20 -9.25
N SER A 94 17.72 -13.21 -10.15
CA SER A 94 18.92 -12.97 -10.95
C SER A 94 19.65 -11.75 -10.40
N ASN A 95 20.98 -11.83 -10.33
CA ASN A 95 21.79 -10.66 -10.06
C ASN A 95 21.63 -9.72 -11.27
N PRO A 96 21.31 -8.43 -11.07
CA PRO A 96 21.13 -7.52 -12.19
C PRO A 96 22.42 -7.50 -13.04
N GLY A 97 22.29 -7.75 -14.34
CA GLY A 97 23.44 -7.96 -15.25
C GLY A 97 24.25 -6.70 -15.58
N TYR A 98 23.96 -5.59 -14.91
CA TYR A 98 24.58 -4.29 -15.14
C TYR A 98 24.95 -3.68 -13.79
N ASP A 99 26.23 -3.33 -13.61
CA ASP A 99 26.76 -2.75 -12.36
C ASP A 99 26.01 -1.49 -11.90
N GLN A 100 25.47 -0.70 -12.84
CA GLN A 100 24.64 0.49 -12.55
C GLN A 100 23.26 0.19 -11.91
N TRP A 101 22.87 -1.07 -11.77
CA TRP A 101 21.65 -1.53 -11.10
C TRP A 101 21.95 -2.33 -9.82
N GLN A 102 23.24 -2.43 -9.45
CA GLN A 102 23.67 -2.98 -8.16
C GLN A 102 23.60 -1.94 -7.05
#